data_AF-A0A2P2FM35-F1
#
_entry.id   AF-A0A2P2FM35-F1
#
_cell.length_a   1.000
_cell.length_b   1.000
_cell.length_c   1.000
_cell.angle_alpha   90.00
_cell.angle_beta   90.00
_cell.angle_gamma   90.00
#
_symmetry.space_group_name_H-M   'P 1'
#
loop_
_entity.id
_entity.type
_entity.pdbx_description
1 polymer ?
#
loop_
_entity_poly.entity_id
_entity_poly.type
_entity_poly.pdbx_seq_one_letter_code
_entity_poly.pdbx_strand_id
1 'polypeptide(L)'
;MTVPFGDLVALARAMVAQARATSPAGVPDDGETAATVAALLTAEPRNEAQILAIVTVIVRDSLADPFRETTANRWRSLLPSWVQPQLIGSTVNRLRAAGLLVHTGRYVRSTDSTGRNVGKLQAVYAFDSEALRDHEPQAQATAS
;
A
#
# COMPACT_ATOMS: atom_id res chain seq x y z
N MET A 1 -11.45 11.86 -11.82
CA MET A 1 -10.11 11.54 -12.36
C MET A 1 -9.90 10.06 -12.15
N THR A 2 -9.94 9.26 -13.22
CA THR A 2 -9.72 7.80 -13.16
C THR A 2 -8.23 7.53 -13.32
N VAL A 3 -7.60 6.84 -12.37
CA VAL A 3 -6.21 6.37 -12.52
C VAL A 3 -6.22 5.14 -13.44
N PRO A 4 -5.53 5.19 -14.60
CA PRO A 4 -5.35 4.04 -15.48
C PRO A 4 -4.82 2.80 -14.75
N PHE A 5 -5.27 1.62 -15.18
CA PHE A 5 -4.78 0.35 -14.62
C PHE A 5 -3.27 0.17 -14.83
N GLY A 6 -2.72 0.69 -15.93
CA GLY A 6 -1.27 0.67 -16.21
C GLY A 6 -0.45 1.36 -15.12
N ASP A 7 -0.94 2.47 -14.57
CA ASP A 7 -0.23 3.26 -13.57
C ASP A 7 -0.24 2.55 -12.21
N LEU A 8 -1.32 1.84 -11.89
CA LEU A 8 -1.37 0.97 -10.71
C LEU A 8 -0.37 -0.19 -10.80
N VAL A 9 -0.20 -0.76 -11.99
CA VAL A 9 0.79 -1.82 -12.25
C VAL A 9 2.21 -1.26 -12.14
N ALA A 10 2.47 -0.10 -12.74
CA ALA A 10 3.76 0.57 -12.66
C ALA A 10 4.14 0.89 -11.21
N LEU A 11 3.20 1.45 -10.44
CA LEU A 11 3.39 1.72 -9.02
C LEU A 11 3.69 0.44 -8.23
N ALA A 12 2.89 -0.61 -8.40
CA ALA A 12 3.09 -1.86 -7.68
C ALA A 12 4.49 -2.44 -7.97
N ARG A 13 4.94 -2.38 -9.23
CA ARG A 13 6.29 -2.81 -9.63
C ARG A 13 7.39 -1.93 -9.06
N ALA A 14 7.21 -0.62 -9.06
CA ALA A 14 8.17 0.32 -8.46
C ALA A 14 8.32 0.04 -6.96
N MET A 15 7.23 -0.23 -6.25
CA MET A 15 7.26 -0.61 -4.84
C MET A 15 8.02 -1.92 -4.59
N VAL A 16 7.80 -2.95 -5.44
CA VAL A 16 8.53 -4.23 -5.37
C VAL A 16 10.03 -4.01 -5.64
N ALA A 17 10.37 -3.21 -6.65
CA ALA A 17 11.76 -2.90 -7.00
C ALA A 17 12.47 -2.12 -5.88
N GLN A 18 11.83 -1.09 -5.33
CA GLN A 18 12.34 -0.33 -4.20
C GLN A 18 12.55 -1.23 -2.98
N ALA A 19 11.67 -2.20 -2.76
CA ALA A 19 11.77 -3.14 -1.66
C ALA A 19 12.96 -4.10 -1.77
N ARG A 20 13.30 -4.52 -2.99
CA ARG A 20 14.53 -5.27 -3.27
C ARG A 20 15.79 -4.44 -3.01
N ALA A 21 15.78 -3.17 -3.44
CA ALA A 21 16.93 -2.28 -3.29
C ALA A 21 17.22 -1.88 -1.83
N THR A 22 16.22 -1.93 -0.95
CA THR A 22 16.32 -1.44 0.44
C THR A 22 16.50 -2.52 1.49
N SER A 23 16.71 -3.79 1.12
CA SER A 23 16.96 -4.87 2.10
C SER A 23 18.43 -4.84 2.58
N PRO A 24 18.74 -4.40 3.82
CA PRO A 24 20.10 -4.36 4.33
C PRO A 24 20.40 -5.67 5.08
N ALA A 25 21.58 -6.24 4.85
CA ALA A 25 22.13 -7.28 5.71
C ALA A 25 22.56 -6.65 7.05
N GLY A 26 21.64 -6.64 8.02
CA GLY A 26 21.90 -6.62 9.46
C GLY A 26 22.18 -5.26 10.13
N VAL A 27 21.17 -4.68 10.80
CA VAL A 27 21.21 -3.90 12.06
C VAL A 27 19.80 -3.94 12.70
N PRO A 28 19.63 -3.96 14.04
CA PRO A 28 18.31 -3.95 14.69
C PRO A 28 17.92 -2.55 15.19
N ASP A 29 16.67 -2.11 14.92
CA ASP A 29 15.97 -1.12 15.75
C ASP A 29 14.43 -1.21 15.59
N ASP A 30 13.69 -0.89 16.66
CA ASP A 30 12.35 -1.41 17.00
C ASP A 30 11.16 -0.87 16.17
N GLY A 31 11.43 -0.10 15.11
CA GLY A 31 10.46 0.28 14.05
C GLY A 31 10.87 -0.13 12.65
N GLU A 32 12.15 -0.45 12.45
CA GLU A 32 12.75 -0.85 11.18
C GLU A 32 12.36 -2.29 10.83
N THR A 33 12.17 -3.15 11.83
CA THR A 33 11.78 -4.55 11.63
C THR A 33 10.47 -4.69 10.84
N ALA A 34 9.44 -3.88 11.12
CA ALA A 34 8.18 -3.96 10.39
C ALA A 34 8.30 -3.44 8.95
N ALA A 35 9.09 -2.39 8.73
CA ALA A 35 9.36 -1.85 7.40
C ALA A 35 10.24 -2.81 6.56
N THR A 36 11.22 -3.45 7.18
CA THR A 36 12.11 -4.46 6.60
C THR A 36 11.38 -5.76 6.30
N VAL A 37 10.52 -6.24 7.21
CA VAL A 37 9.65 -7.39 6.94
C VAL A 37 8.66 -7.06 5.83
N ALA A 38 8.07 -5.85 5.84
CA ALA A 38 7.22 -5.39 4.76
C ALA A 38 7.99 -5.33 3.43
N ALA A 39 9.23 -4.83 3.44
CA ALA A 39 10.14 -4.83 2.30
C ALA A 39 10.30 -6.24 1.74
N LEU A 40 10.74 -7.18 2.56
CA LEU A 40 10.99 -8.56 2.16
C LEU A 40 9.75 -9.22 1.59
N LEU A 41 8.60 -9.04 2.24
CA LEU A 41 7.32 -9.57 1.77
C LEU A 41 6.90 -8.94 0.43
N THR A 42 7.17 -7.65 0.22
CA THR A 42 6.88 -6.98 -1.06
C THR A 42 7.90 -7.24 -2.15
N ALA A 43 9.14 -7.56 -1.82
CA ALA A 43 10.24 -7.80 -2.78
C ALA A 43 10.11 -9.16 -3.50
N GLU A 44 9.40 -10.09 -2.88
CA GLU A 44 9.23 -11.46 -3.35
C GLU A 44 8.34 -11.54 -4.62
N PRO A 45 8.87 -11.97 -5.80
CA PRO A 45 8.15 -11.94 -7.06
C PRO A 45 6.79 -12.67 -7.06
N ARG A 46 6.65 -13.78 -6.33
CA ARG A 46 5.36 -14.50 -6.22
C ARG A 46 4.24 -13.67 -5.56
N ASN A 47 4.58 -12.56 -4.92
CA ASN A 47 3.62 -11.69 -4.24
C ASN A 47 3.13 -10.53 -5.13
N GLU A 48 3.69 -10.32 -6.33
CA GLU A 48 3.38 -9.18 -7.21
C GLU A 48 1.87 -9.04 -7.48
N ALA A 49 1.20 -10.14 -7.83
CA ALA A 49 -0.24 -10.14 -8.10
C ALA A 49 -1.08 -9.75 -6.86
N GLN A 50 -0.66 -10.19 -5.67
CA GLN A 50 -1.34 -9.86 -4.42
C GLN A 50 -1.15 -8.39 -4.05
N ILE A 51 0.07 -7.89 -4.20
CA ILE A 51 0.41 -6.48 -3.97
C ILE A 51 -0.39 -5.59 -4.93
N LEU A 52 -0.44 -5.95 -6.22
CA LEU A 52 -1.21 -5.22 -7.21
C LEU A 52 -2.70 -5.17 -6.86
N ALA A 53 -3.28 -6.28 -6.42
CA ALA A 53 -4.67 -6.30 -5.97
C ALA A 53 -4.89 -5.38 -4.76
N ILE A 54 -4.01 -5.42 -3.76
CA ILE A 54 -4.10 -4.56 -2.57
C ILE A 54 -4.02 -3.08 -2.97
N VAL A 55 -2.99 -2.69 -3.74
CA VAL A 55 -2.80 -1.32 -4.22
C VAL A 55 -4.00 -0.85 -5.03
N THR A 56 -4.47 -1.68 -5.97
CA THR A 56 -5.61 -1.35 -6.83
C THR A 56 -6.87 -1.06 -6.01
N VAL A 57 -7.18 -1.91 -5.03
CA VAL A 57 -8.37 -1.73 -4.20
C VAL A 57 -8.26 -0.45 -3.35
N ILE A 58 -7.11 -0.22 -2.71
CA ILE A 58 -6.90 0.97 -1.86
C ILE A 58 -7.01 2.24 -2.71
N VAL A 59 -6.29 2.31 -3.83
CA VAL A 59 -6.30 3.51 -4.69
C VAL A 59 -7.69 3.76 -5.27
N ARG A 60 -8.40 2.72 -5.71
CA ARG A 60 -9.78 2.89 -6.20
C ARG A 60 -10.74 3.37 -5.12
N ASP A 61 -10.65 2.82 -3.90
CA ASP A 61 -11.47 3.29 -2.77
C ASP A 61 -11.18 4.76 -2.45
N SER A 62 -9.91 5.15 -2.38
CA SER A 62 -9.51 6.55 -2.19
C SER A 62 -10.05 7.46 -3.30
N LEU A 63 -9.91 7.08 -4.57
CA LEU A 63 -10.34 7.92 -5.70
C LEU A 63 -11.86 8.04 -5.82
N ALA A 64 -12.62 7.09 -5.27
CA ALA A 64 -14.07 7.16 -5.19
C ALA A 64 -14.55 8.11 -4.08
N ASP A 65 -13.69 8.43 -3.12
CA ASP A 65 -13.98 9.35 -2.03
C ASP A 65 -13.78 10.83 -2.44
N PRO A 66 -14.74 11.74 -2.19
CA PRO A 66 -14.59 13.16 -2.52
C PRO A 66 -13.39 13.85 -1.84
N PHE A 67 -13.00 13.39 -0.64
CA PHE A 67 -11.84 13.91 0.10
C PHE A 67 -10.56 13.13 -0.19
N ARG A 68 -10.64 12.11 -1.06
CA ARG A 68 -9.56 11.18 -1.39
C ARG A 68 -9.08 10.38 -0.19
N GLU A 69 -9.98 10.11 0.74
CA GLU A 69 -9.64 9.45 1.99
C GLU A 69 -10.04 7.98 1.99
N THR A 70 -9.26 7.20 2.72
CA THR A 70 -9.48 5.76 2.83
C THR A 70 -9.25 5.26 4.25
N THR A 71 -9.90 4.14 4.57
CA THR A 71 -9.70 3.41 5.83
C THR A 71 -9.81 1.93 5.56
N ALA A 72 -9.18 1.13 6.42
CA ALA A 72 -9.23 -0.31 6.28
C ALA A 72 -10.62 -0.93 6.54
N ASN A 73 -11.60 -0.17 7.03
CA ASN A 73 -13.01 -0.63 7.03
C ASN A 73 -13.62 -0.61 5.63
N ARG A 74 -13.15 0.27 4.74
CA ARG A 74 -13.74 0.48 3.40
C ARG A 74 -13.23 -0.54 2.39
N TRP A 75 -11.92 -0.76 2.35
CA TRP A 75 -11.32 -1.61 1.32
C TRP A 75 -11.11 -3.07 1.72
N ARG A 76 -11.08 -3.45 3.01
CA ARG A 76 -10.75 -4.84 3.40
C ARG A 76 -11.71 -5.87 2.79
N SER A 77 -13.01 -5.58 2.78
CA SER A 77 -14.03 -6.48 2.20
C SER A 77 -13.98 -6.54 0.67
N LEU A 78 -13.29 -5.60 0.03
CA LEU A 78 -13.12 -5.55 -1.42
C LEU A 78 -11.88 -6.33 -1.89
N LEU A 79 -11.03 -6.77 -0.97
CA LEU A 79 -9.85 -7.57 -1.31
C LEU A 79 -10.28 -8.97 -1.76
N PRO A 80 -9.68 -9.50 -2.84
CA PRO A 80 -9.91 -10.88 -3.23
C PRO A 80 -9.50 -11.86 -2.13
N SER A 81 -10.25 -12.97 -1.99
CA SER A 81 -10.02 -13.97 -0.93
C SER A 81 -8.66 -14.69 -1.01
N TRP A 82 -8.00 -14.65 -2.16
CA TRP A 82 -6.66 -15.21 -2.35
C TRP A 82 -5.53 -14.29 -1.88
N VAL A 83 -5.83 -13.04 -1.48
CA VAL A 83 -4.83 -12.12 -0.90
C VAL A 83 -4.50 -12.54 0.52
N GLN A 84 -3.21 -12.76 0.78
CA GLN A 84 -2.74 -13.12 2.12
C GLN A 84 -2.80 -11.92 3.09
N PRO A 85 -3.38 -12.08 4.29
CA PRO A 85 -3.51 -10.99 5.26
C PRO A 85 -2.18 -10.32 5.66
N GLN A 86 -1.08 -11.07 5.68
CA GLN A 86 0.26 -10.56 6.05
C GLN A 86 0.79 -9.53 5.03
N LEU A 87 0.39 -9.65 3.76
CA LEU A 87 0.79 -8.71 2.71
C LEU A 87 0.03 -7.40 2.78
N ILE A 88 -1.17 -7.39 3.35
CA ILE A 88 -2.02 -6.19 3.46
C ILE A 88 -1.32 -5.11 4.27
N GLY A 89 -0.94 -5.42 5.51
CA GLY A 89 -0.28 -4.45 6.40
C GLY A 89 1.06 -3.99 5.82
N SER A 90 1.81 -4.92 5.23
CA SER A 90 3.09 -4.65 4.57
C SER A 90 2.95 -3.66 3.41
N THR A 91 1.95 -3.88 2.54
CA THR A 91 1.66 -3.01 1.40
C THR A 91 1.20 -1.62 1.85
N VAL A 92 0.31 -1.54 2.86
CA VAL A 92 -0.13 -0.26 3.44
C VAL A 92 1.05 0.53 4.02
N ASN A 93 1.94 -0.14 4.76
CA ASN A 93 3.14 0.52 5.30
C ASN A 93 4.05 1.02 4.19
N ARG A 94 4.20 0.27 3.09
CA ARG A 94 4.98 0.73 1.93
C ARG A 94 4.34 1.92 1.23
N LEU A 95 3.02 1.93 1.05
CA LEU A 95 2.31 3.10 0.50
C LEU A 95 2.50 4.34 1.37
N ARG A 96 2.49 4.19 2.70
CA ARG A 96 2.80 5.27 3.64
C ARG A 96 4.26 5.76 3.51
N ALA A 97 5.21 4.83 3.45
CA ALA A 97 6.62 5.16 3.29
C ALA A 97 6.92 5.85 1.95
N ALA A 98 6.14 5.54 0.91
CA ALA A 98 6.22 6.19 -0.40
C ALA A 98 5.49 7.54 -0.48
N GLY A 99 4.87 8.01 0.61
CA GLY A 99 4.10 9.25 0.66
C GLY A 99 2.70 9.17 0.05
N LEU A 100 2.28 8.01 -0.48
CA LEU A 100 1.00 7.84 -1.16
C LEU A 100 -0.20 7.77 -0.21
N LEU A 101 0.03 7.28 1.01
CA LEU A 101 -0.96 7.31 2.09
C LEU A 101 -0.46 8.20 3.22
N VAL A 102 -1.06 9.38 3.35
CA VAL A 102 -0.68 10.39 4.35
C VAL A 102 -1.67 10.33 5.52
N HIS A 103 -1.17 10.35 6.75
CA HIS A 103 -2.05 10.44 7.92
C HIS A 103 -2.80 11.77 7.93
N THR A 104 -4.12 11.69 8.11
CA THR A 104 -4.97 12.89 8.30
C THR A 104 -5.01 13.37 9.76
N GLY A 105 -4.42 12.61 10.68
CA GLY A 105 -4.59 12.80 12.13
C GLY A 105 -5.93 12.33 12.69
N ARG A 106 -6.87 11.90 11.82
CA ARG A 106 -8.17 11.38 12.23
C ARG A 106 -8.16 9.85 12.33
N TYR A 107 -9.03 9.33 13.18
CA TYR A 107 -9.16 7.91 13.46
C TYR A 107 -10.64 7.51 13.46
N VAL A 108 -10.90 6.28 13.03
CA VAL A 108 -12.21 5.64 13.13
C VAL A 108 -12.10 4.34 13.92
N ARG A 109 -13.23 3.84 14.43
CA ARG A 109 -13.28 2.52 15.07
C ARG A 109 -13.25 1.44 14.00
N SER A 110 -12.33 0.50 14.12
CA SER A 110 -12.23 -0.65 13.23
C SER A 110 -13.45 -1.57 13.39
N THR A 111 -13.97 -2.07 12.27
CA THR A 111 -15.06 -3.06 12.19
C THR A 111 -14.55 -4.47 11.90
N ASP A 112 -13.22 -4.66 11.87
CA ASP A 112 -12.57 -5.94 11.54
C ASP A 112 -12.69 -6.96 12.69
N SER A 113 -13.70 -7.82 12.58
CA SER A 113 -13.95 -8.96 13.48
C SER A 113 -12.98 -10.11 13.24
N THR A 114 -12.65 -10.39 11.98
CA THR A 114 -11.74 -11.48 11.59
C THR A 114 -10.34 -11.29 12.18
N GLY A 115 -9.79 -10.08 12.09
CA GLY A 115 -8.49 -9.73 12.66
C GLY A 115 -8.53 -9.38 14.15
N ARG A 116 -9.68 -9.54 14.82
CA ARG A 116 -9.89 -9.20 16.25
C ARG A 116 -9.49 -7.75 16.55
N ASN A 117 -9.86 -6.85 15.65
CA ASN A 117 -9.57 -5.42 15.75
C ASN A 117 -10.83 -4.57 15.99
N VAL A 118 -11.99 -5.19 16.19
CA VAL A 118 -13.25 -4.48 16.48
C VAL A 118 -13.05 -3.48 17.60
N GLY A 119 -13.45 -2.23 17.36
CA GLY A 119 -13.38 -1.15 18.34
C GLY A 119 -11.98 -0.54 18.54
N LYS A 120 -10.91 -1.11 17.98
CA LYS A 120 -9.59 -0.45 18.00
C LYS A 120 -9.58 0.77 17.09
N LEU A 121 -8.76 1.76 17.42
CA LEU A 121 -8.56 2.91 16.55
C LEU A 121 -7.77 2.48 15.31
N GLN A 122 -8.26 2.87 14.15
CA GLN A 122 -7.53 2.79 12.89
C GLN A 122 -7.47 4.17 12.25
N ALA A 123 -6.34 4.48 11.63
CA ALA A 123 -6.13 5.76 11.00
C ALA A 123 -6.98 5.94 9.74
N VAL A 124 -7.35 7.20 9.49
CA VAL A 124 -7.84 7.67 8.19
C VAL A 124 -6.65 8.23 7.41
N TYR A 125 -6.46 7.74 6.19
CA TYR A 125 -5.40 8.19 5.31
C TYR A 125 -5.98 9.04 4.17
N ALA A 126 -5.30 10.12 3.82
CA ALA A 126 -5.52 10.83 2.57
C ALA A 126 -4.59 10.23 1.50
N PHE A 127 -5.11 10.08 0.28
CA PHE A 127 -4.35 9.61 -0.85
C PHE A 127 -3.72 10.79 -1.61
N ASP A 128 -2.39 10.75 -1.74
CA ASP A 128 -1.63 11.76 -2.48
C ASP A 128 -1.46 11.33 -3.94
N SER A 129 -2.23 11.93 -4.84
CA SER A 129 -2.13 11.66 -6.28
C SER A 129 -0.98 12.40 -6.95
N GLU A 130 -0.41 13.42 -6.33
CA GLU A 130 0.78 14.10 -6.88
C GLU A 130 1.99 13.22 -6.64
N ALA A 131 2.13 12.68 -5.42
CA ALA A 131 3.13 11.64 -5.13
C ALA A 131 3.01 10.44 -6.09
N LEU A 132 1.80 10.05 -6.49
CA LEU A 132 1.61 8.99 -7.49
C LEU A 132 2.27 9.34 -8.84
N ARG A 133 2.06 10.56 -9.34
CA ARG A 133 2.66 11.01 -10.61
C ARG A 133 4.17 11.10 -10.53
N ASP A 134 4.72 11.45 -9.38
CA ASP A 134 6.17 11.51 -9.17
C ASP A 134 6.83 10.11 -9.16
N HIS A 135 6.05 9.05 -8.94
CA HIS A 135 6.49 7.66 -9.12
C HIS A 135 6.28 7.13 -10.57
N GLU A 136 5.54 7.84 -11.43
CA GLU A 136 5.39 7.53 -12.85
C GLU A 136 6.64 7.74 -13.77
N PRO A 137 7.73 8.49 -13.44
CA PRO A 137 8.79 8.78 -14.42
C PRO A 137 9.91 7.73 -14.61
N GLN A 138 9.75 6.47 -14.17
CA GLN A 138 10.80 5.44 -14.37
C GLN A 138 10.38 4.22 -15.22
N ALA A 139 9.11 4.09 -15.60
CA ALA A 139 8.67 2.98 -16.45
C ALA A 139 8.86 3.23 -17.97
N GLN A 140 9.03 4.49 -18.39
CA GLN A 140 9.15 4.85 -19.82
C GLN A 140 10.60 5.00 -20.33
N ALA A 141 11.60 5.07 -19.45
CA ALA A 141 12.99 5.31 -19.86
C ALA A 141 13.75 4.05 -20.35
N THR A 142 13.16 2.85 -20.25
CA THR A 142 13.77 1.57 -20.67
C THR A 142 13.24 1.03 -21.99
N ALA A 143 12.45 1.82 -22.73
CA ALA A 143 11.91 1.46 -24.04
C ALA A 143 12.32 2.48 -25.13
N SER A 144 13.62 2.76 -25.25
CA SER A 144 14.21 3.48 -26.38
C SER A 144 15.54 2.86 -26.77
#